data_AF-A0A1V0PYU5-F1
#
_entry.id   AF-A0A1V0PYU5-F1
#
_cell.length_a   1.000
_cell.length_b   1.000
_cell.length_c   1.000
_cell.angle_alpha   90.00
_cell.angle_beta   90.00
_cell.angle_gamma   90.00
#
_symmetry.space_group_name_H-M   'P 1'
#
loop_
_entity.id
_entity.type
_entity.pdbx_description
1 polymer ?
#
loop_
_entity_poly.entity_id
_entity_poly.type
_entity_poly.pdbx_seq_one_letter_code
_entity_poly.pdbx_strand_id
1 'polypeptide(L)'
;MIARTGSLILAFAYVFAGWAAPVSAEQMSLFSASAFSRGPETLVPASQPVSVAAPPAAGASLFAGREGGSLFAPLPEREFDADGATRAAILDALTPTGAKAVLAERIRHLIGRAEAGRRGYDAVQHGATRRPAKLPTRMTIAEIYRWIDNTPGQPHAIGRYQFIPATLRRLVRDLGVSEGVVFSPQLQDRLADLLLEEAGLSDYAAGRMGRQAFMNNLAKIWAGLPTSSGKSHYHGYAGNRATMTWSQFEAAMMKMSRG
;
A
#
# COMPACT_ATOMS: atom_id res chain seq x y z
N MET A 1 63.57 -21.49 10.67
CA MET A 1 63.41 -22.13 11.99
C MET A 1 62.73 -21.13 12.91
N ILE A 2 61.39 -21.10 12.94
CA ILE A 2 60.49 -21.80 13.88
C ILE A 2 60.71 -21.38 15.34
N ALA A 3 59.78 -20.57 15.87
CA ALA A 3 59.10 -20.86 17.14
C ALA A 3 57.78 -20.05 17.23
N ARG A 4 56.68 -20.77 17.45
CA ARG A 4 55.30 -20.32 17.71
C ARG A 4 55.10 -20.09 19.22
N THR A 5 54.22 -19.17 19.58
CA THR A 5 53.28 -19.17 20.75
C THR A 5 52.58 -17.80 20.76
N GLY A 6 51.31 -17.58 21.09
CA GLY A 6 50.19 -18.38 21.58
C GLY A 6 48.95 -17.45 21.68
N SER A 7 47.77 -18.06 21.77
CA SER A 7 46.42 -17.47 21.72
C SER A 7 46.09 -16.38 22.73
N LEU A 8 45.11 -15.51 22.40
CA LEU A 8 44.09 -15.12 23.37
C LEU A 8 42.72 -14.89 22.69
N ILE A 9 41.77 -15.70 23.14
CA ILE A 9 40.34 -15.67 22.87
C ILE A 9 39.73 -14.59 23.77
N LEU A 10 38.87 -13.73 23.22
CA LEU A 10 37.95 -12.91 24.03
C LEU A 10 36.54 -13.13 23.51
N ALA A 11 35.90 -14.12 24.14
CA ALA A 11 34.47 -14.31 24.12
C ALA A 11 33.81 -13.17 24.92
N PHE A 12 32.82 -12.51 24.34
CA PHE A 12 31.82 -11.78 25.12
C PHE A 12 30.50 -12.54 25.04
N ALA A 13 30.29 -13.35 26.08
CA ALA A 13 28.97 -13.81 26.46
C ALA A 13 28.23 -12.63 27.11
N TYR A 14 27.00 -12.37 26.66
CA TYR A 14 26.01 -11.76 27.53
C TYR A 14 24.76 -12.65 27.49
N VAL A 15 24.64 -13.43 28.55
CA VAL A 15 23.39 -14.04 29.01
C VAL A 15 22.57 -12.91 29.64
N PHE A 16 21.35 -12.71 29.18
CA PHE A 16 20.28 -12.21 30.04
C PHE A 16 19.06 -13.09 29.85
N ALA A 17 18.79 -13.88 30.88
CA ALA A 17 17.51 -14.55 31.09
C ALA A 17 16.50 -13.48 31.54
N GLY A 18 15.35 -13.47 30.89
CA GLY A 18 14.19 -12.66 31.26
C GLY A 18 12.96 -13.28 30.64
N TRP A 19 12.28 -14.14 31.38
CA TRP A 19 10.98 -14.67 31.02
C TRP A 19 9.98 -13.50 30.99
N ALA A 20 9.40 -13.23 29.82
CA ALA A 20 8.17 -12.48 29.70
C ALA A 20 7.18 -13.35 28.92
N ALA A 21 6.04 -13.61 29.53
CA ALA A 21 4.92 -14.33 28.94
C ALA A 21 4.50 -13.70 27.60
N PRO A 22 3.96 -14.50 26.64
CA PRO A 22 3.46 -13.93 25.40
C PRO A 22 2.21 -13.10 25.71
N VAL A 23 2.36 -11.77 25.67
CA VAL A 23 1.22 -10.88 25.44
C VAL A 23 0.81 -11.10 23.98
N SER A 24 -0.25 -11.87 23.77
CA SER A 24 -0.93 -11.91 22.48
C SER A 24 -1.43 -10.52 22.15
N ALA A 25 -0.67 -9.79 21.33
CA ALA A 25 -1.12 -8.53 20.76
C ALA A 25 -2.01 -8.85 19.57
N GLU A 26 -3.33 -8.85 19.77
CA GLU A 26 -4.29 -8.72 18.67
C GLU A 26 -4.01 -7.40 17.96
N GLN A 27 -3.51 -7.47 16.73
CA GLN A 27 -3.43 -6.30 15.86
C GLN A 27 -4.81 -6.04 15.28
N MET A 28 -5.57 -5.15 15.94
CA MET A 28 -6.79 -4.59 15.37
C MET A 28 -6.43 -3.77 14.12
N SER A 29 -6.79 -4.30 12.96
CA SER A 29 -6.96 -3.53 11.73
C SER A 29 -7.99 -2.43 12.00
N LEU A 30 -7.59 -1.16 11.88
CA LEU A 30 -8.44 0.01 12.18
C LEU A 30 -9.53 0.29 11.12
N PHE A 31 -9.95 -0.70 10.36
CA PHE A 31 -11.11 -0.57 9.47
C PHE A 31 -12.07 -1.73 9.69
N SER A 32 -12.66 -1.77 10.88
CA SER A 32 -13.92 -2.46 11.14
C SER A 32 -15.05 -1.44 11.14
N ALA A 33 -16.10 -1.73 10.37
CA ALA A 33 -17.25 -0.86 10.13
C ALA A 33 -18.13 -0.67 11.37
N SER A 34 -18.68 0.54 11.57
CA SER A 34 -20.09 0.79 11.99
C SER A 34 -20.41 2.28 12.22
N ALA A 35 -21.58 2.68 11.70
CA ALA A 35 -22.51 3.69 12.21
C ALA A 35 -22.22 5.20 12.00
N PHE A 36 -22.56 5.69 10.81
CA PHE A 36 -23.16 7.03 10.68
C PHE A 36 -24.69 6.88 10.62
N SER A 37 -25.39 7.18 11.72
CA SER A 37 -26.80 7.58 11.63
C SER A 37 -27.23 8.29 12.91
N ARG A 38 -27.51 9.59 12.79
CA ARG A 38 -28.72 10.28 13.29
C ARG A 38 -28.61 11.79 13.01
N GLY A 39 -29.58 12.33 12.28
CA GLY A 39 -29.93 13.76 12.30
C GLY A 39 -30.71 14.11 13.58
N PRO A 40 -31.50 15.21 13.64
CA PRO A 40 -31.93 16.13 12.57
C PRO A 40 -31.64 17.61 12.87
N GLU A 41 -31.82 18.50 11.90
CA GLU A 41 -32.77 19.63 12.05
C GLU A 41 -32.89 20.45 10.75
N THR A 42 -34.15 20.69 10.43
CA THR A 42 -34.72 21.51 9.35
C THR A 42 -34.60 23.00 9.66
N LEU A 43 -34.44 23.83 8.63
CA LEU A 43 -35.11 25.14 8.52
C LEU A 43 -35.04 25.66 7.08
N VAL A 44 -36.23 25.93 6.54
CA VAL A 44 -36.54 26.54 5.23
C VAL A 44 -36.49 28.06 5.41
N PRO A 45 -36.16 28.86 4.37
CA PRO A 45 -37.23 29.66 3.77
C PRO A 45 -37.20 29.69 2.23
N ALA A 46 -38.39 29.92 1.70
CA ALA A 46 -38.73 30.00 0.29
C ALA A 46 -38.50 31.39 -0.30
N SER A 47 -38.19 31.45 -1.60
CA SER A 47 -38.46 32.62 -2.45
C SER A 47 -38.74 32.16 -3.89
N GLN A 48 -39.80 32.73 -4.47
CA GLN A 48 -40.45 32.40 -5.73
C GLN A 48 -39.80 33.07 -6.97
N PRO A 49 -40.22 32.73 -8.21
CA PRO A 49 -39.37 32.76 -9.40
C PRO A 49 -39.58 33.99 -10.31
N VAL A 50 -38.62 34.24 -11.19
CA VAL A 50 -38.81 35.06 -12.41
C VAL A 50 -38.33 34.26 -13.62
N SER A 51 -39.25 34.09 -14.57
CA SER A 51 -39.10 33.39 -15.83
C SER A 51 -38.94 34.39 -16.97
N VAL A 52 -37.91 34.25 -17.79
CA VAL A 52 -37.85 34.80 -19.16
C VAL A 52 -37.23 33.73 -20.07
N ALA A 53 -37.94 33.39 -21.13
CA ALA A 53 -37.62 32.34 -22.09
C ALA A 53 -36.95 32.89 -23.36
N ALA A 54 -35.98 32.15 -23.92
CA ALA A 54 -35.62 32.03 -25.35
C ALA A 54 -34.60 30.87 -25.57
N PRO A 55 -34.49 30.23 -26.76
CA PRO A 55 -34.31 28.77 -26.90
C PRO A 55 -32.94 28.35 -27.55
N PRO A 56 -32.71 27.11 -28.04
CA PRO A 56 -31.77 26.17 -27.42
C PRO A 56 -30.51 25.87 -28.25
N ALA A 57 -29.37 25.68 -27.59
CA ALA A 57 -28.22 24.96 -28.14
C ALA A 57 -28.19 23.55 -27.54
N ALA A 58 -28.26 22.55 -28.41
CA ALA A 58 -28.31 21.13 -28.06
C ALA A 58 -27.03 20.69 -27.33
N GLY A 59 -27.13 20.47 -26.02
CA GLY A 59 -26.19 19.68 -25.23
C GLY A 59 -26.85 18.37 -24.85
N ALA A 60 -26.28 17.25 -25.31
CA ALA A 60 -26.73 15.90 -24.96
C ALA A 60 -26.61 15.70 -23.43
N SER A 61 -27.71 15.93 -22.72
CA SER A 61 -27.82 15.68 -21.28
C SER A 61 -28.23 14.23 -21.07
N LEU A 62 -27.37 13.46 -20.41
CA LEU A 62 -27.57 12.04 -20.04
C LEU A 62 -28.67 11.82 -18.97
N PHE A 63 -29.61 12.76 -18.83
CA PHE A 63 -30.67 12.72 -17.83
C PHE A 63 -32.07 12.98 -18.41
N ALA A 64 -32.20 12.99 -19.74
CA ALA A 64 -33.52 12.98 -20.36
C ALA A 64 -34.17 11.59 -20.21
N GLY A 65 -35.18 11.48 -19.33
CA GLY A 65 -36.13 10.35 -19.36
C GLY A 65 -36.24 9.47 -18.11
N ARG A 66 -35.85 9.91 -16.92
CA ARG A 66 -36.12 9.13 -15.68
C ARG A 66 -37.07 9.85 -14.74
N GLU A 67 -38.35 9.88 -15.10
CA GLU A 67 -39.43 10.11 -14.14
C GLU A 67 -39.89 8.77 -13.56
N GLY A 68 -39.97 8.68 -12.23
CA GLY A 68 -40.80 7.66 -11.56
C GLY A 68 -40.13 6.38 -11.02
N GLY A 69 -38.81 6.30 -10.90
CA GLY A 69 -38.14 5.13 -10.31
C GLY A 69 -37.34 5.49 -9.05
N SER A 70 -37.79 5.02 -7.88
CA SER A 70 -37.12 5.12 -6.57
C SER A 70 -35.59 4.99 -6.67
N LEU A 71 -34.85 5.88 -5.98
CA LEU A 71 -33.39 5.83 -5.80
C LEU A 71 -32.91 4.59 -5.02
N PHE A 72 -33.85 3.74 -4.58
CA PHE A 72 -33.63 2.52 -3.81
C PHE A 72 -34.20 1.28 -4.51
N ALA A 73 -34.27 1.26 -5.83
CA ALA A 73 -34.43 0.00 -6.55
C ALA A 73 -33.21 -0.88 -6.23
N PRO A 74 -33.38 -2.16 -5.85
CA PRO A 74 -32.26 -3.09 -5.75
C PRO A 74 -31.52 -3.05 -7.08
N LEU A 75 -30.23 -2.71 -7.03
CA LEU A 75 -29.36 -2.92 -8.18
C LEU A 75 -29.59 -4.36 -8.64
N PRO A 76 -29.91 -4.62 -9.93
CA PRO A 76 -29.87 -6.00 -10.41
C PRO A 76 -28.48 -6.51 -10.05
N GLU A 77 -28.42 -7.69 -9.41
CA GLU A 77 -27.17 -8.37 -9.14
C GLU A 77 -26.42 -8.44 -10.46
N ARG A 78 -25.40 -7.59 -10.59
CA ARG A 78 -24.54 -7.61 -11.76
C ARG A 78 -23.79 -8.92 -11.61
N GLU A 79 -24.24 -9.91 -12.36
CA GLU A 79 -23.51 -11.14 -12.60
C GLU A 79 -22.06 -10.71 -12.86
N PHE A 80 -21.17 -11.17 -11.97
CA PHE A 80 -19.75 -11.01 -12.20
C PHE A 80 -19.44 -11.82 -13.44
N ASP A 81 -19.44 -11.17 -14.61
CA ASP A 81 -19.04 -11.81 -15.86
C ASP A 81 -17.67 -12.44 -15.61
N ALA A 82 -17.60 -13.76 -15.85
CA ALA A 82 -16.44 -14.61 -15.63
C ALA A 82 -15.24 -14.24 -16.51
N ASP A 83 -15.42 -13.27 -17.39
CA ASP A 83 -14.42 -12.77 -18.30
C ASP A 83 -13.69 -11.63 -17.60
N GLY A 84 -12.41 -11.83 -17.27
CA GLY A 84 -11.56 -10.87 -16.55
C GLY A 84 -11.42 -9.47 -17.18
N ALA A 85 -12.22 -9.11 -18.19
CA ALA A 85 -12.30 -7.83 -18.87
C ALA A 85 -12.68 -6.66 -17.96
N THR A 86 -13.63 -6.80 -17.03
CA THR A 86 -14.02 -5.69 -16.13
C THR A 86 -12.95 -5.45 -15.06
N ARG A 87 -12.33 -6.52 -14.54
CA ARG A 87 -11.18 -6.43 -13.62
C ARG A 87 -9.92 -5.93 -14.33
N ALA A 88 -9.67 -6.37 -15.55
CA ALA A 88 -8.59 -5.87 -16.38
C ALA A 88 -8.77 -4.38 -16.68
N ALA A 89 -10.00 -3.92 -16.96
CA ALA A 89 -10.29 -2.50 -17.16
C ALA A 89 -10.08 -1.67 -15.89
N ILE A 90 -10.43 -2.19 -14.70
CA ILE A 90 -10.11 -1.54 -13.42
C ILE A 90 -8.60 -1.51 -13.19
N LEU A 91 -7.90 -2.63 -13.42
CA LEU A 91 -6.44 -2.72 -13.33
C LEU A 91 -5.72 -1.81 -14.33
N ASP A 92 -6.26 -1.65 -15.54
CA ASP A 92 -5.74 -0.80 -16.60
C ASP A 92 -6.00 0.68 -16.29
N ALA A 93 -7.18 1.01 -15.75
CA ALA A 93 -7.47 2.35 -15.23
C ALA A 93 -6.63 2.72 -14.00
N LEU A 94 -6.26 1.73 -13.18
CA LEU A 94 -5.35 1.89 -12.06
C LEU A 94 -3.89 1.89 -12.50
N THR A 95 -3.58 1.40 -13.70
CA THR A 95 -2.23 1.47 -14.27
C THR A 95 -1.94 2.94 -14.57
N PRO A 96 -0.98 3.56 -13.90
CA PRO A 96 -0.66 4.95 -14.18
C PRO A 96 -0.27 5.12 -15.65
N THR A 97 -0.82 6.13 -16.34
CA THR A 97 -0.48 6.45 -17.73
C THR A 97 0.25 7.80 -17.82
N GLY A 98 1.02 7.98 -18.91
CA GLY A 98 1.75 9.23 -19.17
C GLY A 98 2.70 9.63 -18.03
N ALA A 99 2.70 10.92 -17.67
CA ALA A 99 3.56 11.47 -16.61
C ALA A 99 3.31 10.83 -15.24
N LYS A 100 2.07 10.43 -14.92
CA LYS A 100 1.74 9.73 -13.67
C LYS A 100 2.44 8.37 -13.60
N ALA A 101 2.57 7.67 -14.71
CA ALA A 101 3.31 6.40 -14.81
C ALA A 101 4.78 6.53 -14.48
N VAL A 102 5.40 7.54 -15.07
CA VAL A 102 6.81 7.85 -14.83
C VAL A 102 7.01 8.25 -13.38
N LEU A 103 6.10 9.04 -12.80
CA LEU A 103 6.14 9.41 -11.39
C LEU A 103 6.01 8.18 -10.48
N ALA A 104 5.02 7.33 -10.73
CA ALA A 104 4.79 6.11 -9.95
C ALA A 104 6.00 5.18 -9.98
N GLU A 105 6.60 4.95 -11.16
CA GLU A 105 7.81 4.13 -11.32
C GLU A 105 8.97 4.68 -10.49
N ARG A 106 9.21 6.01 -10.56
CA ARG A 106 10.29 6.66 -9.80
C ARG A 106 10.06 6.56 -8.29
N ILE A 107 8.83 6.72 -7.83
CA ILE A 107 8.47 6.56 -6.41
C ILE A 107 8.65 5.11 -5.98
N ARG A 108 8.14 4.14 -6.75
CA ARG A 108 8.36 2.70 -6.52
C ARG A 108 9.85 2.38 -6.41
N HIS A 109 10.66 2.97 -7.28
CA HIS A 109 12.10 2.78 -7.24
C HIS A 109 12.73 3.32 -5.95
N LEU A 110 12.31 4.50 -5.49
CA LEU A 110 12.76 5.06 -4.21
C LEU A 110 12.36 4.18 -3.02
N ILE A 111 11.10 3.72 -2.97
CA ILE A 111 10.59 2.83 -1.93
C ILE A 111 11.38 1.52 -1.91
N GLY A 112 11.57 0.88 -3.07
CA GLY A 112 12.29 -0.38 -3.17
C GLY A 112 13.73 -0.29 -2.64
N ARG A 113 14.41 0.85 -2.83
CA ARG A 113 15.73 1.08 -2.22
C ARG A 113 15.65 1.21 -0.70
N ALA A 114 14.62 1.90 -0.19
CA ALA A 114 14.42 2.12 1.24
C ALA A 114 14.12 0.80 1.98
N GLU A 115 13.30 -0.06 1.38
CA GLU A 115 12.72 -1.25 2.02
C GLU A 115 13.54 -2.52 1.80
N ALA A 116 14.04 -2.74 0.58
CA ALA A 116 14.62 -4.01 0.17
C ALA A 116 16.12 -3.95 -0.14
N GLY A 117 16.68 -2.75 -0.30
CA GLY A 117 18.08 -2.55 -0.68
C GLY A 117 18.47 -3.37 -1.92
N ARG A 118 19.57 -4.12 -1.82
CA ARG A 118 20.09 -4.94 -2.93
C ARG A 118 19.26 -6.18 -3.26
N ARG A 119 18.39 -6.65 -2.34
CA ARG A 119 17.59 -7.86 -2.57
C ARG A 119 16.38 -7.62 -3.46
N GLY A 120 15.93 -6.37 -3.57
CA GLY A 120 14.83 -5.98 -4.45
C GLY A 120 13.61 -6.89 -4.31
N TYR A 121 13.10 -7.39 -5.43
CA TYR A 121 11.90 -8.23 -5.52
C TYR A 121 11.98 -9.56 -4.77
N ASP A 122 13.19 -10.03 -4.43
CA ASP A 122 13.41 -11.25 -3.68
C ASP A 122 13.72 -11.01 -2.20
N ALA A 123 13.49 -9.79 -1.69
CA ALA A 123 13.68 -9.48 -0.29
C ALA A 123 12.73 -10.27 0.60
N VAL A 124 13.27 -10.81 1.69
CA VAL A 124 12.53 -11.38 2.81
C VAL A 124 13.13 -10.78 4.06
N GLN A 125 12.26 -10.36 4.98
CA GLN A 125 12.65 -9.70 6.22
C GLN A 125 13.80 -10.45 6.94
N HIS A 126 14.77 -9.70 7.47
CA HIS A 126 16.01 -10.28 8.01
C HIS A 126 15.84 -11.14 9.26
N GLY A 127 14.93 -10.78 10.15
CA GLY A 127 14.52 -11.52 11.35
C GLY A 127 13.59 -12.71 11.08
N ALA A 128 13.25 -13.02 9.83
CA ALA A 128 12.59 -14.28 9.49
C ALA A 128 13.58 -15.44 9.70
N THR A 129 13.36 -16.24 10.76
CA THR A 129 14.25 -17.37 11.11
C THR A 129 14.09 -18.53 10.15
N ARG A 130 12.86 -18.78 9.66
CA ARG A 130 12.58 -19.78 8.63
C ARG A 130 12.25 -19.09 7.31
N ARG A 131 13.20 -19.10 6.37
CA ARG A 131 13.05 -18.48 5.05
C ARG A 131 12.20 -19.37 4.13
N PRO A 132 11.52 -18.80 3.11
CA PRO A 132 10.81 -19.60 2.12
C PRO A 132 11.79 -20.47 1.32
N ALA A 133 11.30 -21.61 0.83
CA ALA A 133 12.11 -22.57 0.07
C ALA A 133 12.51 -22.07 -1.33
N LYS A 134 11.78 -21.08 -1.86
CA LYS A 134 12.04 -20.44 -3.15
C LYS A 134 12.27 -18.93 -2.95
N LEU A 135 12.91 -18.32 -3.93
CA LEU A 135 12.94 -16.85 -4.02
C LEU A 135 11.50 -16.32 -4.18
N PRO A 136 11.14 -15.18 -3.56
CA PRO A 136 9.80 -14.60 -3.67
C PRO A 136 9.28 -14.49 -5.10
N THR A 137 10.10 -14.07 -6.06
CA THR A 137 9.69 -13.95 -7.48
C THR A 137 9.41 -15.27 -8.19
N ARG A 138 9.71 -16.41 -7.53
CA ARG A 138 9.46 -17.77 -8.02
C ARG A 138 8.38 -18.51 -7.23
N MET A 139 7.73 -17.84 -6.28
CA MET A 139 6.64 -18.39 -5.49
C MET A 139 5.30 -17.99 -6.09
N THR A 140 4.30 -18.85 -6.02
CA THR A 140 2.92 -18.38 -6.15
C THR A 140 2.45 -17.70 -4.87
N ILE A 141 1.38 -16.92 -4.96
CA ILE A 141 0.74 -16.32 -3.78
C ILE A 141 0.36 -17.40 -2.75
N ALA A 142 -0.20 -18.53 -3.19
CA ALA A 142 -0.54 -19.67 -2.33
C ALA A 142 0.71 -20.24 -1.63
N GLU A 143 1.85 -20.30 -2.31
CA GLU A 143 3.11 -20.74 -1.69
C GLU A 143 3.61 -19.76 -0.62
N ILE A 144 3.40 -18.45 -0.82
CA ILE A 144 3.72 -17.42 0.17
C ILE A 144 2.80 -17.56 1.39
N TYR A 145 1.50 -17.73 1.19
CA TYR A 145 0.54 -17.94 2.29
C TYR A 145 0.87 -19.20 3.08
N ARG A 146 1.15 -20.31 2.40
CA ARG A 146 1.59 -21.54 3.06
C ARG A 146 2.88 -21.35 3.86
N TRP A 147 3.85 -20.59 3.34
CA TRP A 147 5.08 -20.27 4.10
C TRP A 147 4.75 -19.46 5.37
N ILE A 148 3.86 -18.47 5.27
CA ILE A 148 3.41 -17.67 6.41
C ILE A 148 2.77 -18.57 7.47
N ASP A 149 1.80 -19.38 7.06
CA ASP A 149 1.00 -20.20 7.98
C ASP A 149 1.84 -21.30 8.65
N ASN A 150 2.84 -21.86 7.94
CA ASN A 150 3.76 -22.87 8.47
C ASN A 150 4.87 -22.29 9.38
N THR A 151 5.00 -20.97 9.48
CA THR A 151 6.05 -20.31 10.26
C THR A 151 5.47 -19.24 11.19
N PRO A 152 4.56 -19.60 12.11
CA PRO A 152 3.92 -18.63 13.00
C PRO A 152 4.93 -17.95 13.93
N GLY A 153 4.67 -16.68 14.28
CA GLY A 153 5.43 -15.93 15.28
C GLY A 153 6.73 -15.26 14.78
N GLN A 154 7.09 -15.40 13.50
CA GLN A 154 8.20 -14.66 12.89
C GLN A 154 7.69 -13.48 12.04
N PRO A 155 8.53 -12.50 11.67
CA PRO A 155 8.16 -11.48 10.69
C PRO A 155 8.12 -12.06 9.26
N HIS A 156 7.09 -11.68 8.49
CA HIS A 156 6.87 -12.19 7.12
C HIS A 156 6.87 -11.11 6.04
N ALA A 157 7.45 -9.94 6.29
CA ALA A 157 7.55 -8.92 5.25
C ALA A 157 8.35 -9.46 4.04
N ILE A 158 7.76 -9.39 2.86
CA ILE A 158 8.26 -10.05 1.64
C ILE A 158 8.20 -9.12 0.42
N GLY A 159 9.12 -9.33 -0.51
CA GLY A 159 9.20 -8.61 -1.77
C GLY A 159 9.87 -7.24 -1.65
N ARG A 160 9.98 -6.57 -2.80
CA ARG A 160 10.63 -5.26 -2.96
C ARG A 160 10.04 -4.18 -2.07
N TYR A 161 8.74 -4.31 -1.79
CA TYR A 161 7.94 -3.35 -1.04
C TYR A 161 7.61 -3.82 0.38
N GLN A 162 8.23 -4.92 0.84
CA GLN A 162 8.09 -5.47 2.20
C GLN A 162 6.63 -5.65 2.64
N PHE A 163 5.80 -6.28 1.81
CA PHE A 163 4.40 -6.52 2.12
C PHE A 163 4.26 -7.44 3.34
N ILE A 164 3.52 -6.99 4.35
CA ILE A 164 3.14 -7.81 5.50
C ILE A 164 1.91 -8.70 5.17
N PRO A 165 1.70 -9.82 5.88
CA PRO A 165 0.66 -10.79 5.52
C PRO A 165 -0.74 -10.22 5.33
N ALA A 166 -1.21 -9.38 6.27
CA ALA A 166 -2.54 -8.78 6.20
C ALA A 166 -2.71 -7.89 4.96
N THR A 167 -1.71 -7.04 4.68
CA THR A 167 -1.69 -6.17 3.50
C THR A 167 -1.65 -6.99 2.21
N LEU A 168 -0.79 -8.01 2.13
CA LEU A 168 -0.70 -8.85 0.92
C LEU A 168 -2.03 -9.56 0.63
N ARG A 169 -2.67 -10.15 1.64
CA ARG A 169 -3.99 -10.80 1.48
C ARG A 169 -5.06 -9.81 1.01
N ARG A 170 -5.09 -8.62 1.59
CA ARG A 170 -6.00 -7.55 1.19
C ARG A 170 -5.80 -7.17 -0.28
N LEU A 171 -4.58 -6.83 -0.67
CA LEU A 171 -4.28 -6.35 -2.03
C LEU A 171 -4.51 -7.43 -3.10
N VAL A 172 -4.16 -8.69 -2.82
CA VAL A 172 -4.44 -9.82 -3.74
C VAL A 172 -5.94 -9.97 -3.98
N ARG A 173 -6.75 -9.90 -2.90
CA ARG A 173 -8.21 -9.96 -2.98
C ARG A 173 -8.76 -8.75 -3.74
N ASP A 174 -8.31 -7.55 -3.42
CA ASP A 174 -8.79 -6.31 -4.02
C ASP A 174 -8.50 -6.27 -5.54
N LEU A 175 -7.35 -6.83 -5.99
CA LEU A 175 -7.04 -7.02 -7.41
C LEU A 175 -7.70 -8.25 -8.06
N GLY A 176 -8.33 -9.13 -7.29
CA GLY A 176 -8.87 -10.40 -7.78
C GLY A 176 -7.79 -11.33 -8.36
N VAL A 177 -6.57 -11.27 -7.83
CA VAL A 177 -5.46 -12.12 -8.25
C VAL A 177 -5.68 -13.52 -7.70
N SER A 178 -5.70 -14.53 -8.57
CA SER A 178 -5.75 -15.93 -8.13
C SER A 178 -4.50 -16.29 -7.33
N GLU A 179 -4.66 -17.08 -6.27
CA GLU A 179 -3.54 -17.50 -5.43
C GLU A 179 -2.51 -18.37 -6.18
N GLY A 180 -2.90 -18.95 -7.33
CA GLY A 180 -2.00 -19.69 -8.21
C GLY A 180 -1.02 -18.79 -9.01
N VAL A 181 -1.22 -17.47 -9.01
CA VAL A 181 -0.37 -16.53 -9.75
C VAL A 181 0.99 -16.38 -9.06
N VAL A 182 2.04 -16.32 -9.87
CA VAL A 182 3.42 -16.09 -9.42
C VAL A 182 3.58 -14.66 -8.90
N PHE A 183 4.25 -14.50 -7.76
CA PHE A 183 4.60 -13.22 -7.12
C PHE A 183 5.75 -12.48 -7.85
N SER A 184 5.56 -12.31 -9.16
CA SER A 184 6.51 -11.72 -10.08
C SER A 184 6.81 -10.25 -9.75
N PRO A 185 7.92 -9.68 -10.26
CA PRO A 185 8.19 -8.26 -10.13
C PRO A 185 7.02 -7.38 -10.59
N GLN A 186 6.35 -7.75 -11.68
CA GLN A 186 5.21 -7.01 -12.22
C GLN A 186 3.99 -7.07 -11.29
N LEU A 187 3.72 -8.23 -10.66
CA LEU A 187 2.65 -8.32 -9.68
C LEU A 187 2.99 -7.48 -8.43
N GLN A 188 4.23 -7.53 -7.96
CA GLN A 188 4.67 -6.69 -6.84
C GLN A 188 4.49 -5.19 -7.13
N ASP A 189 4.83 -4.75 -8.35
CA ASP A 189 4.64 -3.36 -8.78
C ASP A 189 3.14 -2.98 -8.79
N ARG A 190 2.26 -3.83 -9.32
CA ARG A 190 0.81 -3.57 -9.33
C ARG A 190 0.21 -3.48 -7.92
N LEU A 191 0.65 -4.35 -7.01
CA LEU A 191 0.25 -4.29 -5.60
C LEU A 191 0.76 -3.01 -4.93
N ALA A 192 1.98 -2.56 -5.28
CA ALA A 192 2.52 -1.29 -4.78
C ALA A 192 1.77 -0.08 -5.36
N ASP A 193 1.32 -0.13 -6.62
CA ASP A 193 0.56 0.95 -7.23
C ASP A 193 -0.77 1.20 -6.53
N LEU A 194 -1.46 0.16 -6.08
CA LEU A 194 -2.62 0.33 -5.20
C LEU A 194 -2.29 1.11 -3.93
N LEU A 195 -1.18 0.76 -3.26
CA LEU A 195 -0.73 1.45 -2.05
C LEU A 195 -0.32 2.90 -2.32
N LEU A 196 0.24 3.19 -3.50
CA LEU A 196 0.55 4.56 -3.91
C LEU A 196 -0.71 5.39 -4.12
N GLU A 197 -1.74 4.81 -4.76
CA GLU A 197 -3.02 5.48 -4.91
C GLU A 197 -3.70 5.71 -3.54
N GLU A 198 -3.64 4.74 -2.63
CA GLU A 198 -4.11 4.90 -1.23
C GLU A 198 -3.34 5.99 -0.47
N ALA A 199 -2.05 6.19 -0.77
CA ALA A 199 -1.27 7.28 -0.19
C ALA A 199 -1.64 8.67 -0.76
N GLY A 200 -2.39 8.71 -1.86
CA GLY A 200 -2.84 9.93 -2.53
C GLY A 200 -2.03 10.29 -3.78
N LEU A 201 -1.46 9.32 -4.50
CA LEU A 201 -0.66 9.58 -5.71
C LEU A 201 -1.42 10.44 -6.73
N SER A 202 -2.68 10.12 -7.02
CA SER A 202 -3.49 10.89 -7.96
C SER A 202 -3.75 12.33 -7.49
N ASP A 203 -3.98 12.56 -6.20
CA ASP A 203 -4.16 13.91 -5.66
C ASP A 203 -2.85 14.70 -5.65
N TYR A 204 -1.73 14.05 -5.35
CA TYR A 204 -0.41 14.67 -5.43
C TYR A 204 -0.06 15.05 -6.87
N ALA A 205 -0.26 14.13 -7.82
CA ALA A 205 0.00 14.37 -9.24
C ALA A 205 -0.88 15.50 -9.81
N ALA A 206 -2.11 15.65 -9.31
CA ALA A 206 -3.02 16.72 -9.71
C ALA A 206 -2.83 18.04 -8.93
N GLY A 207 -1.85 18.13 -8.02
CA GLY A 207 -1.59 19.31 -7.20
C GLY A 207 -2.64 19.57 -6.10
N ARG A 208 -3.55 18.64 -5.85
CA ARG A 208 -4.56 18.71 -4.77
C ARG A 208 -4.00 18.31 -3.41
N MET A 209 -2.87 17.60 -3.38
CA MET A 209 -2.15 17.24 -2.16
C MET A 209 -0.74 17.83 -2.17
N GLY A 210 -0.37 18.49 -1.08
CA GLY A 210 0.98 19.01 -0.89
C GLY A 210 2.02 17.89 -0.76
N ARG A 211 3.23 18.10 -1.27
CA ARG A 211 4.34 17.13 -1.25
C ARG A 211 4.62 16.56 0.13
N GLN A 212 4.73 17.39 1.16
CA GLN A 212 5.00 16.94 2.53
C GLN A 212 3.88 16.03 3.06
N ALA A 213 2.62 16.34 2.76
CA ALA A 213 1.48 15.51 3.16
C ALA A 213 1.55 14.14 2.48
N PHE A 214 1.80 14.12 1.17
CA PHE A 214 1.97 12.89 0.40
C PHE A 214 3.14 12.03 0.93
N MET A 215 4.30 12.64 1.16
CA MET A 215 5.47 11.96 1.73
C MET A 215 5.19 11.36 3.11
N ASN A 216 4.45 12.07 3.97
CA ASN A 216 4.03 11.55 5.27
C ASN A 216 3.03 10.39 5.13
N ASN A 217 2.13 10.42 4.13
CA ASN A 217 1.25 9.28 3.84
C ASN A 217 2.03 8.06 3.36
N LEU A 218 3.03 8.25 2.49
CA LEU A 218 3.95 7.17 2.09
C LEU A 218 4.65 6.57 3.31
N ALA A 219 5.14 7.40 4.24
CA ALA A 219 5.81 6.95 5.46
C ALA A 219 4.91 6.19 6.44
N LYS A 220 3.58 6.32 6.34
CA LYS A 220 2.63 5.48 7.08
C LYS A 220 2.50 4.08 6.48
N ILE A 221 2.83 3.88 5.21
CA ILE A 221 2.74 2.57 4.55
C ILE A 221 4.09 1.84 4.62
N TRP A 222 5.18 2.56 4.38
CA TRP A 222 6.53 1.99 4.26
C TRP A 222 7.44 2.47 5.39
N ALA A 223 7.85 1.54 6.25
CA ALA A 223 8.55 1.85 7.49
C ALA A 223 9.97 2.38 7.29
N GLY A 224 10.61 2.08 6.16
CA GLY A 224 11.91 2.61 5.76
C GLY A 224 11.88 4.09 5.37
N LEU A 225 10.70 4.65 5.08
CA LEU A 225 10.57 6.08 4.77
C LEU A 225 10.47 6.94 6.05
N PRO A 226 11.14 8.10 6.09
CA PRO A 226 11.00 9.05 7.18
C PRO A 226 9.71 9.86 7.04
N THR A 227 9.09 10.18 8.19
CA THR A 227 8.12 11.28 8.32
C THR A 227 8.84 12.63 8.36
N SER A 228 8.08 13.73 8.35
CA SER A 228 8.63 15.09 8.50
C SER A 228 9.37 15.34 9.81
N SER A 229 9.25 14.45 10.80
CA SER A 229 10.08 14.45 12.02
C SER A 229 11.49 13.87 11.81
N GLY A 230 11.77 13.29 10.65
CA GLY A 230 12.99 12.54 10.33
C GLY A 230 12.98 11.09 10.80
N LYS A 231 11.97 10.67 11.59
CA LYS A 231 11.82 9.28 12.06
C LYS A 231 10.83 8.50 11.19
N SER A 232 10.99 7.19 11.15
CA SER A 232 9.94 6.28 10.64
C SER A 232 8.65 6.50 11.41
N HIS A 233 7.50 6.36 10.73
CA HIS A 233 6.20 6.33 11.41
C HIS A 233 6.14 5.22 12.48
N TYR A 234 6.85 4.12 12.23
CA TYR A 234 6.90 2.94 13.10
C TYR A 234 8.13 2.92 14.02
N HIS A 235 8.76 4.06 14.27
CA HIS A 235 9.97 4.12 15.10
C HIS A 235 9.72 3.53 16.50
N GLY A 236 10.58 2.59 16.91
CA GLY A 236 10.46 1.89 18.20
C GLY A 236 9.56 0.65 18.17
N TYR A 237 8.82 0.43 17.07
CA TYR A 237 8.02 -0.78 16.88
C TYR A 237 8.80 -1.81 16.06
N ALA A 238 8.96 -3.03 16.58
CA ALA A 238 9.60 -4.17 15.90
C ALA A 238 10.97 -3.84 15.25
N GLY A 239 11.73 -2.92 15.84
CA GLY A 239 13.04 -2.50 15.33
C GLY A 239 13.00 -1.59 14.09
N ASN A 240 11.83 -1.11 13.67
CA ASN A 240 11.69 -0.26 12.50
C ASN A 240 12.39 1.10 12.66
N ARG A 241 13.08 1.52 11.60
CA ARG A 241 13.82 2.78 11.48
C ARG A 241 13.78 3.27 10.04
N ALA A 242 13.83 4.59 9.87
CA ALA A 242 13.97 5.16 8.54
C ALA A 242 15.37 4.83 8.00
N THR A 243 15.44 4.43 6.72
CA THR A 243 16.69 4.04 6.05
C THR A 243 17.29 5.18 5.23
N MET A 244 16.59 6.33 5.16
CA MET A 244 17.05 7.59 4.57
C MET A 244 16.58 8.78 5.41
N THR A 245 17.22 9.94 5.23
CA THR A 245 16.81 11.17 5.91
C THR A 245 15.63 11.84 5.22
N TRP A 246 14.88 12.68 5.95
CA TRP A 246 13.82 13.49 5.36
C TRP A 246 14.32 14.36 4.20
N SER A 247 15.50 14.97 4.33
CA SER A 247 16.11 15.80 3.29
C SER A 247 16.44 15.00 2.01
N GLN A 248 16.94 13.77 2.15
CA GLN A 248 17.18 12.88 1.01
C GLN A 248 15.86 12.48 0.33
N PHE A 249 14.84 12.17 1.12
CA PHE A 249 13.51 11.84 0.61
C PHE A 249 12.90 13.03 -0.14
N GLU A 250 12.92 14.23 0.44
CA GLU A 250 12.39 15.44 -0.18
C GLU A 250 13.13 15.79 -1.48
N ALA A 251 14.46 15.74 -1.48
CA ALA A 251 15.27 16.00 -2.66
C ALA A 251 14.92 15.02 -3.80
N ALA A 252 14.71 13.74 -3.48
CA ALA A 252 14.28 12.76 -4.46
C ALA A 252 12.89 13.10 -5.03
N MET A 253 11.92 13.44 -4.18
CA MET A 253 10.57 13.81 -4.61
C MET A 253 10.54 15.07 -5.48
N MET A 254 11.33 16.10 -5.14
CA MET A 254 11.44 17.32 -5.95
C MET A 254 12.05 17.07 -7.32
N LYS A 255 12.99 16.14 -7.44
CA LYS A 255 13.59 15.77 -8.74
C LYS A 255 12.58 15.07 -9.64
N MET A 256 11.63 14.31 -9.06
CA MET A 256 10.63 13.56 -9.81
C MET A 256 9.48 14.42 -10.32
N SER A 257 9.14 15.52 -9.63
CA SER A 257 8.03 16.41 -10.01
C SER A 257 8.41 17.49 -11.02
N ARG A 258 9.66 17.53 -11.50
CA ARG A 258 10.21 18.57 -12.40
C ARG A 258 10.45 18.11 -13.83
N GLY A 259 10.06 16.88 -14.19
CA GLY A 259 10.20 16.33 -15.55
C GLY A 259 8.88 15.77 -16.03
#